data_AF-A0AAW2TMX4-F1
#
_entry.id   AF-A0AAW2TMX4-F1
#
_cell.length_a   1.000
_cell.length_b   1.000
_cell.length_c   1.000
_cell.angle_alpha   90.00
_cell.angle_beta   90.00
_cell.angle_gamma   90.00
#
_symmetry.space_group_name_H-M   'P 1'
#
loop_
_entity.id
_entity.type
_entity.pdbx_description
1 polymer ?
#
loop_
_entity_poly.entity_id
_entity_poly.type
_entity_poly.pdbx_seq_one_letter_code
_entity_poly.pdbx_strand_id
1 'polypeptide(L)'
;MDDTRAFQLQHGRKACYFDCHRQFFPEQHPYRRNKKAFTKNRVENKVVRPRLSGDQILDWVADISPAVEMSLSLPDEYGTDHKWTKKNIFLDLPYWSTLLLRHNLDVMHIEKNIFDNIFNTIMNIKKKTKDNLNACRDLKNV
;
A
#
# COMPACT_ATOMS: atom_id res chain seq x y z
N MET A 1 11.63 -4.52 -6.07
CA MET A 1 10.70 -3.81 -5.14
C MET A 1 10.34 -4.69 -3.91
N ASP A 2 11.25 -5.56 -3.46
CA ASP A 2 10.85 -6.81 -2.79
C ASP A 2 10.90 -6.80 -1.27
N ASP A 3 11.27 -5.67 -0.66
CA ASP A 3 11.43 -5.62 0.80
C ASP A 3 10.18 -5.08 1.52
N THR A 4 8.98 -5.47 1.10
CA THR A 4 7.73 -5.07 1.77
C THR A 4 7.23 -6.22 2.62
N ARG A 5 7.00 -5.99 3.92
CA ARG A 5 6.41 -6.99 4.85
C ARG A 5 4.89 -7.12 4.74
N ALA A 6 4.33 -6.63 3.65
CA ALA A 6 2.93 -6.84 3.33
C ALA A 6 2.74 -8.33 3.02
N PHE A 7 1.60 -8.86 3.43
CA PHE A 7 1.25 -10.25 3.19
C PHE A 7 -0.18 -10.33 2.70
N GLN A 8 -0.53 -11.43 2.05
CA GLN A 8 -1.89 -11.65 1.59
C GLN A 8 -2.68 -12.41 2.66
N LEU A 9 -3.90 -11.93 2.97
CA LEU A 9 -4.82 -12.62 3.86
C LEU A 9 -5.25 -13.96 3.25
N GLN A 10 -5.28 -15.03 4.04
CA GLN A 10 -5.51 -16.39 3.55
C GLN A 10 -6.94 -16.59 3.03
N HIS A 11 -7.93 -16.09 3.76
CA HIS A 11 -9.35 -16.26 3.43
C HIS A 11 -9.87 -15.11 2.58
N GLY A 12 -9.53 -13.87 2.93
CA GLY A 12 -9.94 -12.67 2.21
C GLY A 12 -9.18 -12.43 0.91
N ARG A 13 -8.01 -13.04 0.73
CA ARG A 13 -7.10 -12.90 -0.44
C ARG A 13 -6.71 -11.46 -0.77
N LYS A 14 -6.83 -10.54 0.20
CA LYS A 14 -6.44 -9.14 0.06
C LYS A 14 -5.04 -8.92 0.58
N ALA A 15 -4.32 -7.97 -0.03
CA ALA A 15 -3.06 -7.48 0.52
C ALA A 15 -3.32 -6.78 1.87
N CYS A 16 -2.52 -7.14 2.87
CA CYS A 16 -2.56 -6.58 4.21
C CYS A 16 -1.21 -5.92 4.50
N TYR A 17 -1.28 -4.68 4.98
CA TYR A 17 -0.13 -3.87 5.39
C TYR A 17 -0.11 -3.67 6.91
N PHE A 18 -0.84 -4.50 7.66
CA PHE A 18 -0.87 -4.44 9.12
C PHE A 18 0.55 -4.58 9.67
N ASP A 19 0.82 -3.84 10.76
CA ASP A 19 2.14 -3.78 11.42
C ASP A 19 3.31 -3.19 10.58
N CYS A 20 3.13 -2.94 9.28
CA CYS A 20 4.16 -2.32 8.43
C CYS A 20 4.38 -0.84 8.77
N HIS A 21 3.35 -0.17 9.30
CA HIS A 21 3.41 1.26 9.62
C HIS A 21 4.35 1.60 10.78
N ARG A 22 4.65 0.64 11.68
CA ARG A 22 5.51 0.89 12.85
C ARG A 22 6.93 1.28 12.48
N GLN A 23 7.38 0.89 11.30
CA GLN A 23 8.68 1.29 10.79
C GLN A 23 8.80 2.82 10.66
N PHE A 24 7.70 3.55 10.47
CA PHE A 24 7.72 5.01 10.32
C PHE A 24 7.89 5.80 11.62
N PHE A 25 7.75 5.15 12.79
CA PHE A 25 8.09 5.79 14.05
C PHE A 25 9.61 5.94 14.22
N PRO A 26 10.11 6.87 15.06
CA PRO A 26 11.53 6.90 15.44
C PRO A 26 12.02 5.56 15.99
N GLU A 27 13.29 5.23 15.82
CA GLU A 27 13.85 3.92 16.21
C GLU A 27 13.66 3.57 17.69
N GLN A 28 13.69 4.59 18.56
CA GLN A 28 13.54 4.42 20.00
C GLN A 28 12.07 4.50 20.46
N HIS A 29 11.11 4.60 19.54
CA HIS A 29 9.72 4.77 19.90
C HIS A 29 9.14 3.52 20.60
N PRO A 30 8.41 3.65 21.72
CA PRO A 30 7.89 2.51 22.49
C PRO A 30 7.04 1.54 21.67
N TYR A 31 6.26 2.05 20.70
CA TYR A 31 5.44 1.19 19.84
C TYR A 31 6.25 0.28 18.92
N ARG A 32 7.51 0.58 18.62
CA ARG A 32 8.39 -0.37 17.92
C ARG A 32 8.73 -1.60 18.76
N ARG A 33 8.70 -1.49 20.09
CA ARG A 33 9.00 -2.60 21.03
C ARG A 33 7.74 -3.24 21.63
N ASN A 34 6.56 -2.70 21.34
CA ASN A 34 5.30 -3.22 21.85
C ASN A 34 4.93 -4.57 21.18
N LYS A 35 5.06 -5.65 21.94
CA LYS A 35 4.78 -7.03 21.53
C LYS A 35 3.33 -7.48 21.76
N LYS A 36 2.50 -6.62 22.39
CA LYS A 36 1.14 -6.95 22.86
C LYS A 36 0.05 -6.27 22.04
N ALA A 37 0.19 -4.97 21.73
CA ALA A 37 -0.86 -4.19 21.07
C ALA A 37 -0.89 -4.35 19.53
N PHE A 38 0.14 -4.97 18.96
CA PHE A 38 0.28 -5.19 17.52
C PHE A 38 0.45 -6.69 17.23
N THR A 39 1.11 -7.06 16.14
CA THR A 39 1.44 -8.47 15.86
C THR A 39 2.16 -9.08 17.06
N LYS A 40 1.61 -10.20 17.55
CA LYS A 40 2.03 -10.86 18.78
C LYS A 40 3.51 -11.19 18.72
N ASN A 41 4.24 -10.84 19.80
CA ASN A 41 5.67 -11.11 19.95
C ASN A 41 6.58 -10.46 18.90
N ARG A 42 6.10 -9.49 18.12
CA ARG A 42 6.89 -8.82 17.09
C ARG A 42 7.45 -7.48 17.56
N VAL A 43 8.75 -7.30 17.32
CA VAL A 43 9.48 -6.04 17.51
C VAL A 43 9.89 -5.49 16.15
N GLU A 44 9.75 -4.18 15.98
CA GLU A 44 10.03 -3.48 14.73
C GLU A 44 11.38 -2.76 14.77
N ASN A 45 12.40 -3.39 14.19
CA ASN A 45 13.76 -2.86 14.16
C ASN A 45 14.17 -2.31 12.78
N LYS A 46 13.33 -2.44 11.74
CA LYS A 46 13.72 -1.94 10.42
C LYS A 46 13.77 -0.40 10.40
N VAL A 47 14.74 0.11 9.65
CA VAL A 47 14.82 1.53 9.31
C VAL A 47 13.83 1.82 8.19
N VAL A 48 13.23 3.01 8.23
CA VAL A 48 12.36 3.48 7.14
C VAL A 48 13.17 3.55 5.85
N ARG A 49 12.64 2.99 4.76
CA ARG A 49 13.23 3.24 3.45
C ARG A 49 13.15 4.74 3.14
N PRO A 50 14.25 5.37 2.69
CA PRO A 50 14.22 6.76 2.25
C PRO A 50 13.09 6.97 1.24
N ARG A 51 12.40 8.11 1.35
CA ARG A 51 11.49 8.53 0.29
C ARG A 51 12.31 8.83 -0.94
N LEU A 52 11.93 8.26 -2.08
CA LEU A 52 12.58 8.53 -3.35
C LEU A 52 12.29 9.96 -3.79
N SER A 53 13.30 10.61 -4.36
CA SER A 53 13.12 11.89 -5.04
C SER A 53 12.26 11.70 -6.29
N GLY A 54 11.74 12.80 -6.83
CA GLY A 54 10.94 12.75 -8.04
C GLY A 54 11.77 12.28 -9.21
N ASP A 55 13.01 12.75 -9.31
CA ASP A 55 13.96 12.38 -10.36
C ASP A 55 14.31 10.88 -10.27
N GLN A 56 14.56 10.35 -9.07
CA GLN A 56 14.79 8.91 -8.87
C GLN A 56 13.62 8.05 -9.34
N ILE A 57 12.38 8.52 -9.15
CA ILE A 57 11.20 7.80 -9.62
C ILE A 57 11.05 7.92 -11.14
N LEU A 58 11.38 9.07 -11.73
CA LEU A 58 11.37 9.25 -13.18
C LEU A 58 12.39 8.35 -13.86
N ASP A 59 13.62 8.27 -13.34
CA ASP A 59 14.66 7.38 -13.84
C ASP A 59 14.21 5.92 -13.79
N TRP A 60 13.56 5.49 -12.70
CA TRP A 60 13.04 4.13 -12.56
C TRP A 60 11.89 3.78 -13.52
N VAL A 61 11.17 4.80 -14.01
CA VAL A 61 9.99 4.60 -14.88
C VAL A 61 10.30 5.01 -16.32
N ALA A 62 11.53 5.44 -16.61
CA ALA A 62 11.96 5.89 -17.93
C ALA A 62 11.82 4.77 -18.98
N ASP A 63 12.15 3.53 -18.59
CA ASP A 63 12.15 2.37 -19.48
C ASP A 63 10.76 1.70 -19.62
N ILE A 64 9.75 2.19 -18.88
CA ILE A 64 8.39 1.64 -18.93
C ILE A 64 7.61 2.26 -20.09
N SER A 65 7.02 1.41 -20.93
CA SER A 65 6.20 1.84 -22.07
C SER A 65 5.05 2.79 -21.66
N PRO A 66 4.76 3.84 -22.48
CA PRO A 66 3.66 4.77 -22.24
C PRO A 66 2.30 4.05 -22.21
N ALA A 67 1.38 4.48 -21.32
CA ALA A 67 0.04 3.88 -21.20
C ALA A 67 -0.82 3.90 -22.48
N VAL A 68 -0.44 4.70 -23.50
CA VAL A 68 -1.15 4.88 -24.76
C VAL A 68 -0.91 3.71 -25.72
N GLU A 69 0.24 3.04 -25.61
CA GLU A 69 0.51 1.82 -26.37
C GLU A 69 -0.13 0.64 -25.64
N MET A 70 -1.29 0.20 -26.12
CA MET A 70 -1.87 -1.06 -25.68
C MET A 70 -1.11 -2.21 -26.36
N SER A 71 0.15 -2.41 -25.97
CA SER A 71 0.89 -3.61 -26.33
C SER A 71 0.26 -4.81 -25.61
N LEU A 72 -0.04 -5.86 -26.37
CA LEU A 72 -0.58 -7.13 -25.84
C LEU A 72 0.50 -7.93 -25.07
N SER A 73 1.75 -7.49 -25.12
CA SER A 73 2.91 -8.10 -24.48
C SER A 73 3.33 -7.34 -23.23
N LEU A 74 3.53 -8.07 -22.14
CA LEU A 74 4.17 -7.54 -20.93
C LEU A 74 5.62 -7.15 -21.27
N PRO A 75 6.17 -6.05 -20.73
CA PRO A 75 7.59 -5.72 -20.87
C PRO A 75 8.48 -6.88 -20.40
N ASP A 76 9.64 -7.08 -21.03
CA ASP A 76 10.55 -8.20 -20.72
C ASP A 76 11.02 -8.20 -19.24
N GLU A 77 11.04 -7.03 -18.60
CA GLU A 77 11.44 -6.81 -17.20
C GLU A 77 10.27 -6.97 -16.20
N TYR A 78 9.06 -7.28 -16.71
CA TYR A 78 7.87 -7.45 -15.88
C TYR A 78 7.95 -8.74 -15.04
N GLY A 79 7.94 -8.57 -13.72
CA GLY A 79 7.95 -9.66 -12.75
C GLY A 79 9.32 -9.98 -12.16
N THR A 80 10.41 -9.51 -12.77
CA THR A 80 11.77 -9.55 -12.21
C THR A 80 12.12 -8.24 -11.51
N ASP A 81 12.23 -7.15 -12.26
CA ASP A 81 12.72 -5.87 -11.73
C ASP A 81 11.56 -4.97 -11.26
N HIS A 82 10.45 -4.97 -12.01
CA HIS A 82 9.26 -4.20 -11.68
C HIS A 82 7.96 -4.95 -12.00
N LYS A 83 6.86 -4.57 -11.32
CA LYS A 83 5.50 -5.11 -11.54
C LYS A 83 4.58 -4.12 -12.26
N TRP A 84 5.17 -3.21 -13.01
CA TRP A 84 4.46 -2.08 -13.63
C TRP A 84 4.19 -2.40 -15.09
N THR A 85 2.95 -2.21 -15.53
CA THR A 85 2.56 -2.49 -16.92
C THR A 85 2.40 -1.22 -17.75
N LYS A 86 2.22 -0.07 -17.10
CA LYS A 86 1.94 1.20 -17.78
C LYS A 86 2.58 2.37 -17.06
N LYS A 87 3.17 3.30 -17.83
CA LYS A 87 3.59 4.60 -17.34
C LYS A 87 2.42 5.58 -17.33
N ASN A 88 2.21 6.26 -16.19
CA ASN A 88 1.16 7.27 -16.03
C ASN A 88 1.51 8.55 -16.81
N ILE A 89 0.55 9.12 -17.54
CA ILE A 89 0.69 10.40 -18.29
C ILE A 89 1.17 11.57 -17.42
N PHE A 90 0.86 11.55 -16.12
CA PHE A 90 1.30 12.62 -15.22
C PHE A 90 2.82 12.64 -15.00
N LEU A 91 3.51 11.52 -15.27
CA LEU A 91 4.97 11.45 -15.17
C LEU A 91 5.68 12.23 -16.28
N ASP A 92 4.99 12.51 -17.39
CA ASP A 92 5.56 13.28 -18.51
C ASP A 92 5.47 14.80 -18.29
N LEU A 93 4.84 15.24 -17.20
CA LEU A 93 4.76 16.65 -16.86
C LEU A 93 6.14 17.15 -16.41
N PRO A 94 6.67 18.27 -16.96
CA PRO A 94 8.03 18.73 -16.69
C PRO A 94 8.27 19.15 -15.25
N TYR A 95 7.20 19.44 -14.49
CA TYR A 95 7.27 19.81 -13.08
C TYR A 95 7.01 18.63 -12.13
N TRP A 96 6.69 17.43 -12.64
CA TRP A 96 6.26 16.31 -11.80
C TRP A 96 7.29 15.93 -10.73
N SER A 97 8.58 15.93 -11.08
CA SER A 97 9.64 15.58 -10.12
C SER A 97 9.76 16.60 -8.98
N THR A 98 9.47 17.87 -9.28
CA THR A 98 9.53 18.99 -8.33
C THR A 98 8.35 19.04 -7.35
N LEU A 99 7.29 18.26 -7.59
CA LEU A 99 6.12 18.21 -6.70
C LEU A 99 6.50 17.58 -5.34
N LEU A 100 6.22 18.31 -4.26
CA LEU A 100 6.32 17.81 -2.89
C LEU A 100 5.30 16.69 -2.60
N LEU A 101 4.10 16.80 -3.19
CA LEU A 101 3.02 15.83 -3.11
C LEU A 101 2.66 15.35 -4.51
N ARG A 102 3.24 14.21 -4.91
CA ARG A 102 3.06 13.61 -6.25
C ARG A 102 1.75 12.84 -6.39
N HIS A 103 1.19 12.40 -5.27
CA HIS A 103 -0.08 11.69 -5.22
C HIS A 103 -0.98 12.42 -4.24
N ASN A 104 -2.02 13.09 -4.75
CA ASN A 104 -3.05 13.66 -3.90
C ASN A 104 -4.09 12.57 -3.63
N LEU A 105 -4.34 12.31 -2.35
CA LEU A 105 -5.39 11.41 -1.93
C LEU A 105 -6.67 12.23 -1.79
N ASP A 106 -7.74 11.81 -2.44
CA ASP A 106 -9.03 12.48 -2.29
C ASP A 106 -9.60 12.19 -0.88
N VAL A 107 -9.47 13.19 -0.01
CA VAL A 107 -9.90 13.12 1.40
C VAL A 107 -11.38 12.77 1.50
N MET A 108 -12.23 13.35 0.65
CA MET A 108 -13.67 13.11 0.68
C MET A 108 -14.00 11.64 0.40
N HIS A 109 -13.33 11.03 -0.59
CA HIS A 109 -13.53 9.61 -0.89
C HIS A 109 -12.97 8.71 0.22
N ILE A 110 -11.85 9.08 0.84
CA ILE A 110 -11.29 8.33 1.99
C ILE A 110 -12.24 8.38 3.18
N GLU A 111 -12.70 9.57 3.56
CA GLU A 111 -13.59 9.77 4.69
C GLU A 111 -14.92 9.03 4.47
N LYS A 112 -15.51 9.17 3.28
CA LYS A 112 -16.72 8.43 2.93
C LYS A 112 -16.53 6.92 3.06
N ASN A 113 -15.43 6.39 2.53
CA ASN A 113 -15.13 4.97 2.61
C ASN A 113 -14.97 4.49 4.06
N ILE A 114 -14.29 5.26 4.92
CA ILE A 114 -14.12 4.92 6.34
C ILE A 114 -15.47 4.97 7.07
N PHE A 115 -16.22 6.06 6.87
CA PHE A 115 -17.53 6.25 7.49
C PHE A 115 -18.50 5.13 7.10
N ASP A 116 -18.65 4.87 5.80
CA ASP A 116 -19.55 3.82 5.30
C ASP A 116 -19.16 2.45 5.87
N ASN A 117 -17.87 2.13 5.97
CA ASN A 117 -17.42 0.87 6.55
C ASN A 117 -17.82 0.75 8.03
N ILE A 118 -17.57 1.78 8.84
CA ILE A 118 -17.91 1.80 10.27
C ILE A 118 -19.43 1.73 10.44
N PHE A 119 -20.17 2.59 9.74
CA PHE A 119 -21.62 2.68 9.84
C PHE A 119 -22.32 1.38 9.43
N ASN A 120 -21.93 0.79 8.30
CA ASN A 120 -22.52 -0.47 7.82
C ASN A 120 -22.25 -1.64 8.78
N THR A 121 -21.10 -1.63 9.48
CA THR A 121 -20.78 -2.64 10.49
C THR A 121 -21.60 -2.44 11.77
N ILE A 122 -21.70 -1.21 12.30
CA ILE A 122 -22.50 -0.91 13.50
C ILE A 122 -23.99 -1.23 13.28
N MET A 123 -24.52 -0.83 12.12
CA MET A 123 -25.93 -1.05 11.78
C MET A 123 -26.23 -2.47 11.29
N ASN A 124 -25.23 -3.36 11.24
CA ASN A 124 -25.33 -4.74 10.74
C ASN A 124 -26.07 -4.85 9.40
N ILE A 125 -25.76 -3.95 8.46
CA ILE A 125 -26.44 -3.90 7.17
C ILE A 125 -25.96 -5.09 6.33
N LYS A 126 -26.87 -6.05 6.10
CA LYS A 126 -26.60 -7.26 5.30
C LYS A 126 -25.97 -6.89 3.94
N LYS A 127 -24.93 -7.61 3.55
CA LYS A 127 -24.13 -7.45 2.32
C LYS A 127 -23.27 -6.16 2.23
N LYS A 128 -23.40 -5.19 3.14
CA LYS A 128 -22.55 -3.98 3.16
C LYS A 128 -21.50 -3.97 4.27
N THR A 129 -21.74 -4.69 5.36
CA THR A 129 -20.76 -4.82 6.45
C THR A 129 -19.44 -5.44 5.96
N LYS A 130 -18.31 -4.91 6.46
CA LYS A 130 -16.98 -5.49 6.26
C LYS A 130 -16.67 -6.61 7.24
N ASP A 131 -17.53 -6.82 8.24
CA ASP A 131 -17.45 -7.95 9.16
C ASP A 131 -18.07 -9.18 8.50
N ASN A 132 -17.22 -10.07 8.00
CA ASN A 132 -17.64 -11.29 7.32
C ASN A 132 -16.87 -12.50 7.84
N LEU A 133 -17.38 -13.71 7.60
CA LEU A 133 -16.79 -14.95 8.12
C LEU A 133 -15.32 -15.12 7.71
N ASN A 134 -14.93 -14.65 6.51
CA ASN A 134 -13.56 -14.73 6.05
C ASN A 134 -12.65 -13.76 6.82
N ALA A 135 -13.09 -12.53 7.08
CA ALA A 135 -12.37 -11.54 7.88
C ALA A 135 -12.19 -12.03 9.32
N CYS A 136 -13.21 -12.63 9.92
CA CYS A 136 -13.12 -13.24 11.24
C CYS A 136 -12.11 -14.40 11.29
N ARG A 137 -12.01 -15.20 10.24
CA ARG A 137 -11.00 -16.27 10.15
C ARG A 137 -9.60 -15.72 9.94
N ASP A 138 -9.46 -14.71 9.08
CA ASP A 138 -8.19 -14.02 8.84
C ASP A 138 -7.63 -13.40 10.14
N LEU A 139 -8.48 -12.79 10.96
CA LEU A 139 -8.07 -12.21 12.26
C LEU A 139 -7.46 -13.22 13.24
N LYS A 140 -7.77 -14.53 13.12
CA LYS A 140 -7.15 -15.56 13.98
C LYS A 140 -5.67 -15.79 13.64
N ASN A 141 -5.29 -15.48 12.41
CA ASN A 141 -3.99 -15.77 11.84
C ASN A 141 -3.11 -14.51 11.64
N VAL A 142 -3.58 -13.33 12.07
CA VAL A 142 -2.88 -12.02 12.02
C VAL A 142 -2.29 -11.69 13.38
#